data_AF-A0A7C9CEN4-F1
#
_entry.id   AF-A0A7C9CEN4-F1
#
_cell.length_a   1.000
_cell.length_b   1.000
_cell.length_c   1.000
_cell.angle_alpha   90.00
_cell.angle_beta   90.00
_cell.angle_gamma   90.00
#
_symmetry.space_group_name_H-M   'P 1'
#
loop_
_entity.id
_entity.type
_entity.pdbx_description
1 polymer ?
#
loop_
_entity_poly.entity_id
_entity_poly.type
_entity_poly.pdbx_seq_one_letter_code
_entity_poly.pdbx_strand_id
1 'polypeptide(L)'
;MRSAQSSYRDRTQEFESIAERLKKSIPASTNGPSIAAVSQPNGSKSTLSAQSEFNKRASKIGFGIHQTSQKLAKLAKLAKRTSVFDDPTLEIQELTAVIKQDITALNAAVLDLQLLCNTQNESGSISTDTTSHSTTVVDNLKNRLMTATKEFKEVLTMR
;
A
#
# COMPACT_ATOMS: atom_id res chain seq x y z
N MET A 1 21.78 -37.21 17.47
CA MET A 1 21.11 -35.95 17.08
C MET A 1 22.00 -35.23 16.08
N ARG A 2 21.63 -35.17 14.79
CA ARG A 2 22.33 -34.34 13.80
C ARG A 2 21.30 -33.42 13.15
N SER A 3 21.47 -32.13 13.42
CA SER A 3 20.67 -31.04 12.90
C SER A 3 20.92 -30.91 11.39
N ALA A 4 19.85 -30.94 10.59
CA ALA A 4 19.94 -30.68 9.16
C ALA A 4 20.14 -29.17 8.94
N GLN A 5 21.36 -28.79 8.55
CA GLN A 5 21.65 -27.43 8.10
C GLN A 5 20.97 -27.20 6.74
N SER A 6 19.89 -26.42 6.74
CA SER A 6 19.38 -25.80 5.52
C SER A 6 20.43 -24.80 5.02
N SER A 7 21.27 -25.22 4.06
CA SER A 7 22.15 -24.31 3.34
C SER A 7 21.29 -23.39 2.49
N TYR A 8 21.14 -22.14 2.93
CA TYR A 8 20.61 -21.07 2.08
C TYR A 8 21.63 -20.82 0.96
N ARG A 9 21.57 -21.64 -0.08
CA ARG A 9 22.44 -21.53 -1.25
C ARG A 9 21.81 -20.50 -2.19
N ASP A 10 22.56 -19.47 -2.56
CA ASP A 10 22.12 -18.49 -3.55
C ASP A 10 22.13 -19.15 -4.94
N ARG A 11 20.92 -19.47 -5.44
CA ARG A 11 20.70 -20.15 -6.73
C ARG A 11 20.39 -19.18 -7.87
N THR A 12 20.53 -17.88 -7.63
CA THR A 12 20.25 -16.84 -8.63
C THR A 12 21.10 -17.04 -9.88
N GLN A 13 22.38 -17.39 -9.71
CA GLN A 13 23.32 -17.68 -10.80
C GLN A 13 22.95 -18.92 -11.63
N GLU A 14 22.45 -19.98 -10.97
CA GLU A 14 21.95 -21.18 -11.65
C GLU A 14 20.73 -20.83 -12.50
N PHE A 15 19.81 -20.04 -11.95
CA PHE A 15 18.60 -19.58 -12.65
C PHE A 15 18.96 -18.71 -13.86
N GLU A 16 19.85 -17.72 -13.70
CA GLU A 16 20.35 -16.88 -14.80
C GLU A 16 20.95 -17.72 -15.93
N SER A 17 21.82 -18.67 -15.58
CA SER A 17 22.47 -19.57 -16.55
C SER A 17 21.45 -20.43 -17.33
N ILE A 18 20.39 -20.91 -16.66
CA ILE A 18 19.32 -21.68 -17.30
C ILE A 18 18.48 -20.80 -18.21
N ALA A 19 18.13 -19.58 -17.78
CA ALA A 19 17.35 -18.63 -18.56
C ALA A 19 18.09 -18.21 -19.85
N GLU A 20 19.39 -17.93 -19.76
CA GLU A 20 20.22 -17.62 -20.93
C GLU A 20 20.31 -18.79 -21.91
N ARG A 21 20.46 -20.02 -21.39
CA ARG A 21 20.48 -21.23 -22.21
C ARG A 21 19.16 -21.43 -22.94
N LEU A 22 18.02 -21.20 -22.27
CA LEU A 22 16.70 -21.28 -22.89
C LEU A 22 16.53 -20.23 -24.00
N LYS A 23 16.95 -18.98 -23.75
CA LYS A 23 16.92 -17.90 -24.75
C LYS A 23 17.75 -18.23 -25.99
N LYS A 24 18.92 -18.87 -25.82
CA LYS A 24 19.81 -19.28 -26.92
C LYS A 24 19.34 -20.56 -27.63
N SER A 25 18.54 -21.39 -26.96
CA SER A 25 18.00 -22.64 -27.49
C SER A 25 16.70 -22.48 -28.29
N ILE A 26 16.09 -21.29 -28.33
CA ILE A 26 15.01 -21.00 -29.28
C ILE A 26 15.67 -20.81 -30.65
N PRO A 27 15.49 -21.73 -31.62
CA PRO A 27 16.04 -21.54 -32.94
C PRO A 27 15.39 -20.31 -33.60
N ALA A 28 16.23 -19.36 -34.02
CA ALA A 28 15.82 -18.35 -34.99
C ALA A 28 15.47 -19.07 -36.31
N SER A 29 14.20 -19.38 -36.52
CA SER A 29 13.71 -19.67 -37.87
C SER A 29 13.74 -18.37 -38.67
N THR A 30 14.83 -18.20 -39.41
CA THR A 30 15.00 -17.23 -40.49
C THR A 30 13.99 -17.49 -41.61
N ASN A 31 13.07 -16.54 -41.85
CA ASN A 31 12.92 -15.83 -43.14
C ASN A 31 11.61 -15.02 -43.19
N GLY A 32 11.71 -13.69 -43.05
CA GLY A 32 10.67 -12.71 -43.36
C GLY A 32 11.19 -11.29 -43.10
N PRO A 33 11.00 -10.31 -44.01
CA PRO A 33 11.63 -9.00 -43.88
C PRO A 33 11.00 -8.22 -42.72
N SER A 34 11.88 -7.58 -41.95
CA SER A 34 11.67 -6.40 -41.10
C SER A 34 10.24 -6.10 -40.69
N ILE A 35 9.83 -6.59 -39.52
CA ILE A 35 9.03 -5.77 -38.61
C ILE A 35 9.69 -5.90 -37.24
N ALA A 36 10.26 -4.80 -36.76
CA ALA A 36 10.48 -4.58 -35.34
C ALA A 36 9.12 -4.56 -34.64
N ALA A 37 8.50 -5.73 -34.53
CA ALA A 37 7.35 -5.94 -33.68
C ALA A 37 7.91 -6.04 -32.26
N VAL A 38 8.14 -4.86 -31.66
CA VAL A 38 7.82 -4.67 -30.26
C VAL A 38 6.48 -5.37 -30.06
N SER A 39 6.51 -6.54 -29.44
CA SER A 39 5.34 -7.18 -28.87
C SER A 39 4.80 -6.18 -27.85
N GLN A 40 4.01 -5.23 -28.32
CA GLN A 40 3.22 -4.37 -27.45
C GLN A 40 2.22 -5.31 -26.79
N PRO A 41 2.24 -5.46 -25.45
CA PRO A 41 1.13 -6.09 -24.77
C PRO A 41 -0.01 -5.06 -24.75
N ASN A 42 -0.68 -4.86 -25.89
CA ASN A 42 -1.76 -3.87 -26.02
C ASN A 42 -3.06 -4.28 -25.32
N GLY A 43 -3.09 -5.46 -24.68
CA GLY A 43 -4.13 -5.83 -23.70
C GLY A 43 -3.74 -5.57 -22.23
N SER A 44 -2.48 -5.24 -21.94
CA SER A 44 -1.95 -5.16 -20.56
C SER A 44 -1.80 -3.73 -20.04
N LYS A 45 -1.84 -2.70 -20.90
CA LYS A 45 -1.64 -1.31 -20.43
C LYS A 45 -2.78 -0.83 -19.55
N SER A 46 -4.02 -1.24 -19.82
CA SER A 46 -5.19 -0.85 -19.02
C SER A 46 -5.15 -1.49 -17.63
N THR A 47 -4.90 -2.79 -17.53
CA THR A 47 -4.79 -3.53 -16.26
C THR A 47 -3.61 -3.05 -15.42
N LEU A 48 -2.44 -2.83 -16.05
CA LEU A 48 -1.27 -2.24 -15.38
C LEU A 48 -1.52 -0.79 -14.93
N SER A 49 -2.27 0.00 -15.71
CA SER A 49 -2.63 1.37 -15.30
C SER A 49 -3.61 1.37 -14.13
N ALA A 50 -4.59 0.47 -14.13
CA ALA A 50 -5.60 0.36 -13.09
C ALA A 50 -5.00 -0.16 -11.76
N GLN A 51 -4.06 -1.13 -11.85
CA GLN A 51 -3.27 -1.58 -10.71
C GLN A 51 -2.30 -0.48 -10.22
N SER A 52 -1.72 0.30 -11.14
CA SER A 52 -0.89 1.46 -10.79
C SER A 52 -1.69 2.53 -10.05
N GLU A 53 -2.92 2.82 -10.46
CA GLU A 53 -3.80 3.76 -9.76
C GLU A 53 -4.20 3.28 -8.37
N PHE A 54 -4.60 2.02 -8.23
CA PHE A 54 -4.88 1.41 -6.94
C PHE A 54 -3.68 1.57 -6.00
N ASN A 55 -2.48 1.19 -6.45
CA ASN A 55 -1.26 1.27 -5.66
C ASN A 55 -0.89 2.71 -5.27
N LYS A 56 -1.10 3.68 -6.18
CA LYS A 56 -0.88 5.11 -5.90
C LYS A 56 -1.82 5.61 -4.81
N ARG A 57 -3.12 5.30 -4.91
CA ARG A 57 -4.13 5.70 -3.91
C ARG A 57 -3.86 5.02 -2.56
N ALA A 58 -3.59 3.72 -2.56
CA ALA A 58 -3.23 2.96 -1.36
C ALA A 58 -1.98 3.53 -0.66
N SER A 59 -0.94 3.88 -1.43
CA SER A 59 0.28 4.49 -0.88
C SER A 59 0.01 5.85 -0.22
N LYS A 60 -0.80 6.69 -0.88
CA LYS A 60 -1.18 8.01 -0.33
C LYS A 60 -1.97 7.87 0.97
N ILE A 61 -2.89 6.91 1.04
CA ILE A 61 -3.66 6.62 2.26
C ILE A 61 -2.72 6.12 3.35
N GLY A 62 -1.85 5.15 3.05
CA GLY A 62 -0.90 4.59 4.02
C GLY A 62 0.05 5.65 4.59
N PHE A 63 0.50 6.60 3.77
CA PHE A 63 1.28 7.75 4.19
C PHE A 63 0.46 8.70 5.07
N GLY A 64 -0.76 9.05 4.66
CA GLY A 64 -1.64 9.92 5.44
C GLY A 64 -1.95 9.35 6.82
N ILE A 65 -2.26 8.05 6.92
CA ILE A 65 -2.46 7.36 8.21
C ILE A 65 -1.21 7.53 9.09
N HIS A 66 -0.02 7.31 8.54
CA HIS A 66 1.22 7.45 9.29
C HIS A 66 1.44 8.88 9.80
N GLN A 67 1.17 9.89 8.98
CA GLN A 67 1.23 11.30 9.40
C GLN A 67 0.23 11.59 10.52
N THR A 68 -1.01 11.12 10.40
CA THR A 68 -2.03 11.28 11.44
C THR A 68 -1.60 10.61 12.74
N SER A 69 -1.03 9.40 12.70
CA SER A 69 -0.47 8.73 13.89
C SER A 69 0.65 9.53 14.57
N GLN A 70 1.51 10.20 13.80
CA GLN A 70 2.53 11.08 14.38
C GLN A 70 1.93 12.30 15.08
N LYS A 71 0.93 12.94 14.46
CA LYS A 71 0.18 14.06 15.08
C LYS A 71 -0.53 13.60 16.35
N LEU A 72 -1.12 12.40 16.35
CA LEU A 72 -1.73 11.78 17.52
C LEU A 72 -0.74 11.57 18.66
N ALA A 73 0.46 11.05 18.36
CA ALA A 73 1.50 10.89 19.36
C ALA A 73 1.93 12.23 19.98
N LYS A 74 1.97 13.30 19.17
CA LYS A 74 2.24 14.67 19.67
C LYS A 74 1.09 15.18 20.54
N LEU A 75 -0.16 15.03 20.09
CA LEU A 75 -1.35 15.41 20.86
C LEU A 75 -1.41 14.69 22.21
N ALA A 76 -1.12 13.39 22.23
CA ALA A 76 -1.07 12.59 23.45
C ALA A 76 -0.02 13.10 24.45
N LYS A 77 1.14 13.57 23.98
CA LYS A 77 2.16 14.18 24.84
C LYS A 77 1.71 15.52 25.40
N LEU A 78 1.08 16.37 24.59
CA LEU A 78 0.56 17.67 25.01
C LEU A 78 -0.58 17.51 26.02
N ALA A 79 -1.50 16.57 25.78
CA ALA A 79 -2.61 16.28 26.69
C ALA A 79 -2.15 15.79 28.08
N LYS A 80 -0.99 15.12 28.16
CA LYS A 80 -0.38 14.71 29.44
C LYS A 80 0.38 15.83 30.14
N ARG A 81 0.74 16.91 29.44
CA ARG A 81 1.58 17.98 29.98
C ARG A 81 0.69 19.05 30.61
N THR A 82 0.39 18.88 31.89
CA THR A 82 -0.31 19.88 32.72
C THR A 82 0.71 20.89 33.28
N SER A 83 1.07 21.90 32.50
CA SER A 83 1.93 23.01 32.96
C SER A 83 1.10 24.27 33.16
N VAL A 84 1.18 24.89 34.34
CA VAL A 84 0.42 26.10 34.71
C VAL A 84 0.98 27.37 34.03
N PHE A 85 2.20 27.32 33.54
CA PHE A 85 2.91 28.47 32.97
C PHE A 85 2.93 28.49 31.43
N ASP A 86 2.54 27.40 30.80
CA ASP A 86 2.66 27.18 29.36
C ASP A 86 1.46 26.34 28.92
N ASP A 87 0.32 27.00 28.76
CA ASP A 87 -0.98 26.38 28.47
C ASP A 87 -1.02 25.90 27.00
N PRO A 88 -1.00 24.59 26.75
CA PRO A 88 -1.01 24.04 25.40
C PRO A 88 -2.41 24.00 24.78
N THR A 89 -3.44 24.62 25.40
CA THR A 89 -4.85 24.49 24.98
C THR A 89 -5.07 24.85 23.51
N LEU A 90 -4.47 25.93 23.01
CA LEU A 90 -4.64 26.34 21.61
C LEU A 90 -4.01 25.31 20.64
N GLU A 91 -2.79 24.86 20.92
CA GLU A 91 -2.11 23.84 20.10
C GLU A 91 -2.86 22.50 20.14
N ILE A 92 -3.42 22.12 21.29
CA ILE A 92 -4.27 20.93 21.45
C ILE A 92 -5.52 21.06 20.58
N GLN A 93 -6.20 22.22 20.61
CA GLN A 93 -7.40 22.46 19.80
C GLN A 93 -7.09 22.39 18.30
N GLU A 94 -6.01 23.03 17.86
CA GLU A 94 -5.58 23.02 16.46
C GLU A 94 -5.22 21.61 16.00
N LEU A 95 -4.37 20.89 16.74
CA LEU A 95 -4.00 19.51 16.42
C LEU A 95 -5.22 18.59 16.41
N THR A 96 -6.17 18.78 17.34
CA THR A 96 -7.42 18.02 17.37
C THR A 96 -8.25 18.26 16.11
N ALA A 97 -8.39 19.51 15.67
CA ALA A 97 -9.14 19.86 14.46
C ALA A 97 -8.49 19.25 13.21
N VAL A 98 -7.17 19.40 13.08
CA VAL A 98 -6.40 18.84 11.96
C VAL A 98 -6.49 17.31 11.92
N ILE A 99 -6.33 16.63 13.06
CA ILE A 99 -6.42 15.16 13.13
C ILE A 99 -7.84 14.69 12.77
N LYS A 100 -8.87 15.38 13.25
CA LYS A 100 -10.26 15.06 12.89
C LYS A 100 -10.48 15.17 11.38
N GLN A 101 -9.99 16.26 10.77
CA GLN A 101 -10.07 16.46 9.32
C GLN A 101 -9.31 15.36 8.56
N ASP A 102 -8.09 15.02 8.99
CA ASP A 102 -7.30 13.96 8.38
C ASP A 102 -8.02 12.61 8.44
N ILE A 103 -8.57 12.23 9.60
CA ILE A 103 -9.33 10.98 9.76
C ILE A 103 -10.56 10.95 8.86
N THR A 104 -11.30 12.05 8.74
CA THR A 104 -12.45 12.14 7.82
C THR A 104 -12.01 11.97 6.37
N ALA A 105 -10.93 12.65 5.94
CA ALA A 105 -10.41 12.54 4.59
C ALA A 105 -9.87 11.12 4.29
N LEU A 106 -9.17 10.51 5.25
CA LEU A 106 -8.66 9.14 5.14
C LEU A 106 -9.79 8.11 5.05
N ASN A 107 -10.87 8.27 5.83
CA ASN A 107 -12.04 7.41 5.73
C ASN A 107 -12.66 7.49 4.33
N ALA A 108 -12.86 8.70 3.80
CA ALA A 108 -13.38 8.89 2.46
C ALA A 108 -12.46 8.25 1.38
N ALA A 109 -11.14 8.42 1.50
CA ALA A 109 -10.19 7.84 0.57
C ALA A 109 -10.15 6.30 0.63
N VAL A 110 -10.32 5.69 1.81
CA VAL A 110 -10.41 4.23 1.97
C VAL A 110 -11.69 3.68 1.36
N LEU A 111 -12.82 4.38 1.50
CA LEU A 111 -14.09 4.00 0.85
C LEU A 111 -13.99 4.07 -0.68
N ASP A 112 -13.37 5.12 -1.22
CA ASP A 112 -13.10 5.27 -2.65
C ASP A 112 -12.16 4.16 -3.17
N LEU A 113 -11.10 3.83 -2.41
CA LEU A 113 -10.20 2.72 -2.74
C LEU A 113 -10.93 1.37 -2.77
N GLN A 114 -11.87 1.15 -1.84
CA GLN A 114 -12.70 -0.05 -1.82
C GLN A 114 -13.63 -0.12 -3.04
N LEU A 115 -14.26 1.00 -3.42
CA LEU A 115 -15.11 1.06 -4.60
C LEU A 115 -14.32 0.66 -5.86
N LEU A 116 -13.11 1.19 -6.02
CA LEU A 116 -12.21 0.82 -7.12
C LEU A 116 -11.89 -0.68 -7.13
N CYS A 117 -11.62 -1.26 -5.96
CA CYS A 117 -11.36 -2.68 -5.81
C CYS A 117 -12.57 -3.52 -6.28
N ASN A 118 -13.78 -3.12 -5.89
CA ASN A 118 -15.02 -3.79 -6.30
C ASN A 118 -15.27 -3.67 -7.82
N THR A 119 -15.11 -2.48 -8.40
CA THR A 119 -15.29 -2.26 -9.84
C THR A 119 -14.30 -3.05 -10.69
N GLN A 120 -13.04 -3.15 -10.25
CA GLN A 120 -12.03 -3.99 -10.91
C GLN A 120 -12.38 -5.47 -10.88
N ASN A 121 -12.99 -5.94 -9.79
CA ASN A 121 -13.36 -7.35 -9.65
C ASN A 121 -14.57 -7.73 -10.52
N GLU A 122 -15.55 -6.82 -10.72
CA GLU A 122 -16.70 -7.08 -11.58
C GLU A 122 -16.36 -7.09 -13.08
N SER A 123 -15.32 -6.39 -13.51
CA SER A 123 -14.90 -6.36 -14.93
C SER A 123 -14.32 -7.68 -15.46
N GLY A 124 -14.13 -8.72 -14.62
CA GLY A 124 -13.68 -10.05 -15.04
C GLY A 124 -12.29 -10.12 -15.71
N SER A 125 -11.57 -8.99 -15.79
CA SER A 125 -10.31 -8.84 -16.51
C SER A 125 -9.06 -9.06 -15.64
N ILE A 126 -9.22 -9.32 -14.34
CA ILE A 126 -8.14 -9.35 -13.36
C ILE A 126 -8.01 -10.73 -12.72
N SER A 127 -6.76 -11.18 -12.53
CA SER A 127 -6.43 -12.44 -11.87
C SER A 127 -6.93 -12.47 -10.43
N THR A 128 -7.38 -13.64 -9.97
CA THR A 128 -7.84 -13.89 -8.59
C THR A 128 -6.84 -13.41 -7.53
N ASP A 129 -5.55 -13.57 -7.80
CA ASP A 129 -4.48 -13.17 -6.89
C ASP A 129 -4.40 -11.65 -6.71
N THR A 130 -4.66 -10.89 -7.76
CA THR A 130 -4.63 -9.41 -7.72
C THR A 130 -5.86 -8.87 -6.98
N THR A 131 -7.03 -9.47 -7.17
CA THR A 131 -8.22 -9.16 -6.36
C THR A 131 -7.96 -9.45 -4.89
N SER A 132 -7.45 -10.64 -4.55
CA SER A 132 -7.16 -11.04 -3.16
C SER A 132 -6.16 -10.09 -2.51
N HIS A 133 -5.10 -9.72 -3.23
CA HIS A 133 -4.12 -8.73 -2.77
C HIS A 133 -4.77 -7.37 -2.51
N SER A 134 -5.58 -6.87 -3.45
CA SER A 134 -6.23 -5.55 -3.34
C SER A 134 -7.18 -5.50 -2.14
N THR A 135 -7.98 -6.54 -1.92
CA THR A 135 -8.85 -6.68 -0.74
C THR A 135 -8.02 -6.67 0.56
N THR A 136 -6.94 -7.44 0.61
CA THR A 136 -6.04 -7.51 1.78
C THR A 136 -5.44 -6.14 2.10
N VAL A 137 -5.04 -5.37 1.09
CA VAL A 137 -4.50 -4.02 1.25
C VAL A 137 -5.56 -3.07 1.81
N VAL A 138 -6.78 -3.10 1.27
CA VAL A 138 -7.90 -2.27 1.76
C VAL A 138 -8.20 -2.59 3.23
N ASP A 139 -8.26 -3.87 3.59
CA ASP A 139 -8.54 -4.31 4.96
C ASP A 139 -7.42 -3.90 5.92
N ASN A 140 -6.15 -4.00 5.49
CA ASN A 140 -5.03 -3.53 6.29
C ASN A 140 -5.12 -2.01 6.54
N LEU A 141 -5.42 -1.22 5.50
CA LEU A 141 -5.57 0.24 5.62
C LEU A 141 -6.74 0.61 6.54
N LYS A 142 -7.88 -0.10 6.44
CA LYS A 142 -9.02 0.06 7.35
C LYS A 142 -8.63 -0.21 8.80
N ASN A 143 -7.98 -1.33 9.07
CA ASN A 143 -7.56 -1.67 10.43
C ASN A 143 -6.62 -0.61 11.00
N ARG A 144 -5.64 -0.15 10.21
CA ARG A 144 -4.71 0.90 10.66
C ARG A 144 -5.42 2.23 10.93
N LEU A 145 -6.38 2.62 10.08
CA LEU A 145 -7.19 3.82 10.30
C LEU A 145 -8.09 3.70 11.53
N MET A 146 -8.65 2.51 11.77
CA MET A 146 -9.46 2.23 12.96
C MET A 146 -8.62 2.33 14.23
N THR A 147 -7.39 1.80 14.23
CA THR A 147 -6.44 1.97 15.34
C THR A 147 -6.15 3.44 15.61
N ALA A 148 -5.81 4.23 14.58
CA ALA A 148 -5.58 5.67 14.74
C ALA A 148 -6.82 6.41 15.28
N THR A 149 -8.02 6.02 14.83
CA THR A 149 -9.28 6.59 15.32
C THR A 149 -9.55 6.23 16.78
N LYS A 150 -9.19 5.01 17.20
CA LYS A 150 -9.29 4.57 18.60
C LYS A 150 -8.34 5.38 19.49
N GLU A 151 -7.07 5.48 19.10
CA GLU A 151 -6.07 6.29 19.80
C GLU A 151 -6.52 7.75 19.93
N PHE A 152 -7.09 8.33 18.86
CA PHE A 152 -7.64 9.68 18.90
C PHE A 152 -8.72 9.84 19.97
N LYS A 153 -9.68 8.92 20.00
CA LYS A 153 -10.75 8.93 21.01
C LYS A 153 -10.18 8.82 22.42
N GLU A 154 -9.24 7.90 22.64
CA GLU A 154 -8.59 7.70 23.95
C GLU A 154 -7.90 8.97 24.44
N VAL A 155 -7.15 9.66 23.57
CA VAL A 155 -6.47 10.92 23.91
C VAL A 155 -7.48 12.02 24.27
N LEU A 156 -8.61 12.10 23.55
CA LEU A 156 -9.66 13.09 23.84
C LEU A 156 -10.44 12.82 25.13
N THR A 157 -10.46 11.57 25.61
CA THR A 157 -11.09 11.17 26.87
C THR A 157 -10.16 11.24 28.09
N MET A 158 -8.84 11.34 27.86
CA MET A 158 -7.84 11.38 28.93
C MET A 158 -7.62 12.78 29.51
N ARG A 159 -8.13 13.81 28.83
CA ARG A 159 -8.21 15.20 29.30
C ARG A 159 -9.53 15.43 30.03
#